data_AF-A0A7V3FRX2-F1
#
_entry.id   AF-A0A7V3FRX2-F1
#
_cell.length_a   1.000
_cell.length_b   1.000
_cell.length_c   1.000
_cell.angle_alpha   90.00
_cell.angle_beta   90.00
_cell.angle_gamma   90.00
#
_symmetry.space_group_name_H-M   'P 1'
#
loop_
_entity.id
_entity.type
_entity.pdbx_description
1 polymer ?
#
loop_
_entity_poly.entity_id
_entity_poly.type
_entity_poly.pdbx_seq_one_letter_code
_entity_poly.pdbx_strand_id
1 'polypeptide(L)' 'MIPRYSRPEMARIWELENKFEIWKEIEVLACEAQAELGQCGITREEAAHIRAN' A
#
# COMPACT_ATOMS: atom_id res chain seq x y z
N MET A 1 -6.91 -13.47 -13.40
CA MET A 1 -8.07 -14.39 -13.30
C MET A 1 -8.67 -14.59 -14.69
N ILE A 2 -9.13 -15.79 -15.04
CA ILE A 2 -9.72 -16.04 -16.39
C ILE A 2 -11.10 -15.37 -16.46
N PRO A 3 -11.33 -14.38 -17.35
CA PRO A 3 -12.56 -13.58 -17.35
C PRO A 3 -13.85 -14.42 -17.43
N ARG A 4 -13.84 -15.51 -18.20
CA ARG A 4 -14.99 -16.41 -18.39
C ARG A 4 -15.47 -17.09 -17.10
N TYR A 5 -14.58 -17.33 -16.14
CA TYR A 5 -14.88 -18.11 -14.93
C TYR A 5 -14.78 -17.29 -13.64
N SER A 6 -14.54 -15.99 -13.76
CA SER A 6 -14.24 -15.14 -12.61
C SER A 6 -15.31 -14.08 -12.49
N ARG A 7 -15.82 -13.90 -11.26
CA ARG A 7 -16.66 -12.74 -10.96
C ARG A 7 -15.81 -11.48 -11.05
N PRO A 8 -16.34 -10.34 -11.55
CA PRO A 8 -15.60 -9.09 -11.63
C PRO A 8 -14.96 -8.68 -10.29
N GLU A 9 -15.68 -8.92 -9.19
CA GLU A 9 -15.23 -8.68 -7.82
C GLU A 9 -13.95 -9.47 -7.48
N MET A 10 -13.91 -10.76 -7.84
CA MET A 10 -12.75 -11.62 -7.62
C MET A 10 -11.59 -11.24 -8.54
N ALA A 11 -11.87 -10.85 -9.78
CA ALA A 11 -10.83 -10.41 -10.71
C ALA A 11 -10.14 -9.14 -10.20
N ARG A 12 -10.91 -8.16 -9.69
CA ARG A 12 -10.41 -6.88 -9.15
C ARG A 12 -9.42 -7.04 -8.00
N ILE A 13 -9.59 -8.04 -7.13
CA ILE A 13 -8.63 -8.33 -6.05
C ILE A 13 -7.22 -8.61 -6.60
N TRP A 14 -7.14 -9.24 -7.77
CA TRP A 14 -5.87 -9.63 -8.40
C TRP A 14 -5.42 -8.67 -9.51
N GLU A 15 -6.12 -7.55 -9.69
CA GLU A 15 -5.69 -6.51 -10.63
C GLU A 15 -4.43 -5.80 -10.12
N LEU A 16 -3.61 -5.31 -11.05
CA LEU A 16 -2.37 -4.61 -10.73
C LEU A 16 -2.62 -3.37 -9.87
N GLU A 17 -3.70 -2.64 -10.14
CA GLU A 17 -4.09 -1.47 -9.35
C GLU A 17 -4.28 -1.83 -7.88
N ASN A 18 -5.12 -2.83 -7.57
CA ASN A 18 -5.31 -3.29 -6.19
C ASN A 18 -4.02 -3.80 -5.54
N LYS A 19 -3.18 -4.49 -6.31
CA LYS A 19 -1.86 -4.94 -5.83
C LYS A 19 -0.96 -3.76 -5.45
N PHE A 20 -0.89 -2.73 -6.29
CA PHE A 20 -0.05 -1.56 -6.05
C PHE A 20 -0.59 -0.71 -4.90
N GLU A 21 -1.92 -0.59 -4.74
CA GLU A 21 -2.54 0.06 -3.59
C GLU A 21 -2.18 -0.66 -2.28
N ILE A 22 -2.28 -2.00 -2.25
CA ILE A 22 -1.89 -2.78 -1.06
C ILE A 22 -0.39 -2.61 -0.76
N TRP A 23 0.47 -2.64 -1.77
CA TRP A 23 1.90 -2.43 -1.58
C TRP A 23 2.21 -1.03 -1.04
N LYS A 24 1.58 0.01 -1.60
CA LYS A 24 1.71 1.37 -1.10
C LYS A 24 1.32 1.46 0.37
N GLU A 25 0.18 0.88 0.75
CA GLU A 25 -0.28 0.88 2.14
C GLU A 25 0.72 0.17 3.08
N ILE A 26 1.26 -0.99 2.67
CA ILE A 26 2.28 -1.72 3.44
C ILE A 26 3.55 -0.87 3.62
N GLU A 27 4.05 -0.26 2.55
CA GLU A 27 5.27 0.56 2.60
C GLU A 27 5.07 1.82 3.46
N VAL A 28 3.89 2.45 3.40
CA VAL A 28 3.57 3.58 4.29
C VAL A 28 3.58 3.15 5.75
N LEU A 29 2.91 2.05 6.08
CA LEU A 29 2.88 1.53 7.45
C LEU A 29 4.28 1.16 7.96
N ALA A 30 5.12 0.58 7.09
CA ALA A 30 6.50 0.28 7.41
C ALA A 30 7.32 1.54 7.70
N CYS A 31 7.18 2.58 6.86
CA CYS A 31 7.83 3.87 7.05
C CYS A 31 7.36 4.58 8.33
N GLU A 32 6.05 4.60 8.61
CA GLU A 32 5.48 5.18 9.83
C GLU A 32 6.07 4.50 11.08
N ALA A 33 6.12 3.16 11.10
CA ALA A 33 6.70 2.41 12.22
C ALA A 33 8.22 2.64 12.35
N GLN A 34 8.96 2.67 11.24
CA GLN A 34 10.39 2.96 11.27
C GLN A 34 10.69 4.39 11.74
N ALA A 35 9.81 5.35 11.43
CA ALA A 35 9.93 6.74 11.89
C ALA A 35 9.70 6.84 13.40
N GLU A 36 8.71 6.13 13.94
CA GLU A 36 8.48 6.04 15.39
C GLU A 36 9.67 5.41 16.14
N LEU A 37 10.36 4.46 15.50
CA LEU A 37 11.56 3.82 16.04
C LEU A 37 12.86 4.62 15.79
N GLY A 38 12.80 5.72 15.02
CA GLY A 38 13.95 6.53 14.66
C GLY A 38 14.94 5.87 13.70
N GLN A 39 14.52 4.85 12.94
CA GLN A 39 15.39 4.05 12.07
C GLN A 39 15.55 4.61 10.66
N CYS A 40 14.54 5.32 10.13
CA CYS A 40 14.51 5.80 8.75
C CYS A 40 14.91 7.28 8.58
N GLY A 41 15.26 7.98 9.67
CA GLY A 41 15.74 9.37 9.62
C GLY A 41 14.70 10.43 9.24
N ILE A 42 13.43 10.04 9.11
CA ILE A 42 12.28 10.93 8.90
C ILE A 42 11.34 10.89 10.10
N THR A 43 10.52 11.92 10.24
CA THR A 43 9.45 12.02 11.23
C THR A 43 8.18 11.29 10.77
N ARG A 44 7.31 10.95 11.73
CA ARG A 44 6.00 10.35 11.43
C ARG A 44 5.13 11.26 10.55
N GLU A 45 5.23 12.58 10.73
CA GLU A 45 4.50 13.57 9.93
C GLU A 45 4.97 13.55 8.47
N GLU A 46 6.28 13.38 8.24
CA GLU A 46 6.84 13.23 6.90
C GLU A 46 6.39 11.94 6.22
N ALA A 47 6.31 10.83 6.96
CA ALA A 47 5.78 9.57 6.44
C ALA A 47 4.30 9.68 6.04
N ALA A 48 3.50 10.48 6.75
CA ALA A 48 2.08 10.69 6.46
C ALA A 48 1.83 11.39 5.11
N HIS A 49 2.80 12.15 4.57
CA HIS A 49 2.68 12.76 3.24
C HIS A 49 2.63 11.72 2.10
N ILE A 50 3.12 10.50 2.32
CA ILE A 50 3.08 9.42 1.33
C ILE A 50 1.64 8.94 1.07
N ARG A 51 0.74 9.09 2.06
CA ARG A 51 -0.70 8.82 1.91
C ARG A 51 -1.44 9.86 1.07
N ALA A 52 -0.96 11.11 1.08
CA ALA A 52 -1.64 12.25 0.46
C ALA A 52 -1.33 12.43 -1.04
N ASN A 53 -0.30 11.75 -1.55
CA ASN A 53 0.07 11.71 -2.97
C ASN A 53 -0.39 10.41 -3.61
#